data_AF-A0A6I1GH27-F1
#
_entry.id   AF-A0A6I1GH27-F1
#
_cell.length_a   1.000
_cell.length_b   1.000
_cell.length_c   1.000
_cell.angle_alpha   90.00
_cell.angle_beta   90.00
_cell.angle_gamma   90.00
#
_symmetry.space_group_name_H-M   'P 1'
#
loop_
_entity.id
_entity.type
_entity.pdbx_description
1 polymer ?
#
loop_
_entity_poly.entity_id
_entity_poly.type
_entity_poly.pdbx_seq_one_letter_code
_entity_poly.pdbx_strand_id
1 'polypeptide(L)' 'MSDQETRIDPSTDTQAGIAEPLTGDIVIDSALRDLDSAEPHDLDAQIELAESLQRTLQGRLADLGD' A
#
# COMPACT_ATOMS: atom_id res chain seq x y z
N MET A 1 26.93 -42.55 1.25
CA MET A 1 25.66 -41.96 0.79
C MET A 1 25.63 -40.57 1.38
N SER A 2 25.62 -39.54 0.54
CA SER A 2 25.63 -38.13 0.96
C SER A 2 24.19 -37.64 0.88
N ASP A 3 23.57 -37.49 2.05
CA ASP A 3 22.26 -36.86 2.19
C ASP A 3 22.45 -35.33 2.05
N GLN A 4 22.13 -34.83 0.86
CA GLN A 4 22.08 -33.40 0.56
C GLN A 4 20.82 -32.84 1.23
N GLU A 5 20.92 -32.55 2.52
CA GLU A 5 19.92 -31.79 3.26
C GLU A 5 19.86 -30.40 2.62
N THR A 6 18.76 -30.16 1.91
CA THR A 6 18.47 -28.92 1.21
C THR A 6 18.68 -27.73 2.15
N ARG A 7 19.75 -26.99 1.92
CA ARG A 7 19.98 -25.69 2.56
C ARG A 7 18.89 -24.76 2.04
N ILE A 8 17.83 -24.60 2.81
CA ILE A 8 16.82 -23.58 2.54
C ILE A 8 17.45 -22.27 2.99
N ASP A 9 18.03 -21.51 2.06
CA ASP A 9 18.53 -20.18 2.33
C ASP A 9 17.33 -19.26 2.65
N PRO A 10 17.18 -18.71 3.86
CA PRO A 10 16.02 -17.89 4.23
C PRO A 10 16.05 -16.48 3.64
N SER A 11 16.90 -16.21 2.63
CA SER A 11 17.05 -14.87 2.04
C SER A 11 16.20 -14.66 0.78
N THR A 12 15.31 -15.60 0.45
CA THR A 12 14.29 -15.41 -0.59
C THR A 12 12.91 -15.35 0.05
N ASP A 13 12.76 -14.45 1.03
CA ASP A 13 11.43 -13.92 1.34
C ASP A 13 11.01 -13.06 0.15
N THR A 14 10.55 -13.76 -0.89
CA THR A 14 9.33 -13.42 -1.60
C THR A 14 8.97 -11.95 -1.49
N GLN A 15 9.68 -11.13 -2.28
CA GLN A 15 9.09 -9.98 -2.94
C GLN A 15 8.05 -10.52 -3.94
N ALA A 16 7.05 -11.27 -3.45
CA ALA A 16 5.77 -11.32 -4.11
C ALA A 16 5.38 -9.85 -4.13
N GLY A 17 5.28 -9.29 -5.33
CA GLY A 17 4.60 -8.03 -5.52
C GLY A 17 3.25 -8.20 -4.84
N ILE A 18 3.15 -7.65 -3.63
CA ILE A 18 1.88 -7.38 -2.99
C ILE A 18 1.18 -6.51 -4.01
N ALA A 19 0.27 -7.10 -4.78
CA ALA A 19 -0.61 -6.32 -5.63
C ALA A 19 -1.19 -5.26 -4.69
N GLU A 20 -0.92 -3.98 -4.98
CA GLU A 20 -1.41 -2.87 -4.17
C GLU A 20 -2.89 -3.16 -3.86
N PRO A 21 -3.30 -3.18 -2.58
CA PRO A 21 -4.67 -3.51 -2.25
C PRO A 21 -5.60 -2.50 -2.91
N LEU A 22 -6.30 -2.95 -3.96
CA LEU A 22 -7.28 -2.15 -4.67
C LEU A 22 -8.60 -2.22 -3.89
N THR A 23 -9.07 -1.06 -3.47
CA THR A 23 -10.38 -0.89 -2.83
C THR A 23 -11.53 -1.02 -3.82
N GLY A 24 -11.24 -0.92 -5.13
CA GLY A 24 -12.24 -0.96 -6.20
C GLY A 24 -12.87 0.42 -6.47
N ASP A 25 -12.47 1.45 -5.72
CA ASP A 25 -12.80 2.83 -5.98
C ASP A 25 -11.59 3.52 -6.61
N ILE A 26 -11.73 3.92 -7.87
CA ILE A 26 -10.65 4.53 -8.66
C ILE A 26 -10.07 5.78 -7.97
N VAL A 27 -10.89 6.54 -7.25
CA VAL A 27 -10.44 7.76 -6.57
C VAL A 27 -9.60 7.42 -5.34
N ILE A 28 -10.05 6.44 -4.54
CA ILE A 28 -9.31 5.96 -3.36
C ILE A 28 -8.01 5.28 -3.79
N ASP A 29 -8.07 4.43 -4.81
CA ASP A 29 -6.91 3.70 -5.33
C ASP A 29 -5.85 4.66 -5.90
N SER A 30 -6.27 5.73 -6.59
CA SER A 30 -5.36 6.78 -7.03
C SER A 30 -4.71 7.50 -5.86
N ALA A 31 -5.49 7.91 -4.85
CA ALA A 31 -4.97 8.63 -3.69
C ALA A 31 -4.01 7.77 -2.84
N LEU A 32 -4.26 6.46 -2.75
CA LEU A 32 -3.35 5.51 -2.09
C LEU A 32 -2.02 5.41 -2.83
N ARG A 33 -2.06 5.34 -4.17
CA ARG A 33 -0.84 5.31 -5.00
C ARG A 33 -0.06 6.62 -4.93
N ASP A 34 -0.75 7.75 -4.88
CA ASP A 34 -0.11 9.06 -4.71
C ASP A 34 0.62 9.13 -3.36
N LEU A 35 -0.01 8.62 -2.29
CA LEU A 35 0.61 8.52 -0.96
C LEU A 35 1.80 7.55 -0.92
N ASP A 36 1.71 6.40 -1.59
CA ASP A 36 2.83 5.43 -1.69
C ASP A 36 4.01 5.98 -2.50
N SER A 37 3.72 6.85 -3.47
CA SER A 37 4.73 7.53 -4.30
C SER A 37 5.39 8.72 -3.61
N ALA A 38 4.90 9.12 -2.43
CA ALA A 38 5.44 10.23 -1.66
C ALA A 38 6.90 9.96 -1.23
N GLU A 39 7.73 11.00 -1.19
CA GLU A 39 9.12 10.83 -0.76
C GLU A 39 9.16 10.39 0.72
N PRO A 40 9.82 9.27 1.06
CA PRO A 40 9.75 8.68 2.40
C PRO A 40 10.39 9.55 3.49
N HIS A 41 11.19 10.54 3.12
CA HIS A 41 11.83 11.49 4.04
C HIS A 41 11.14 12.86 4.07
N ASP A 42 10.14 13.08 3.21
CA ASP A 42 9.35 14.30 3.18
C ASP A 42 8.05 14.07 3.97
N LEU A 43 8.15 14.33 5.28
CA LEU A 43 7.03 14.11 6.20
C LEU A 43 5.86 15.06 5.90
N ASP A 44 6.14 16.29 5.48
CA ASP A 44 5.10 17.26 5.11
C ASP A 44 4.31 16.75 3.89
N ALA A 45 5.00 16.27 2.84
CA ALA A 45 4.34 15.69 1.67
C ALA A 45 3.51 14.44 2.02
N GLN A 46 4.02 13.57 2.89
CA GLN A 46 3.26 12.41 3.37
C GLN A 46 1.99 12.83 4.13
N ILE A 47 2.07 13.85 4.97
CA ILE A 47 0.92 14.36 5.72
C ILE A 47 -0.12 14.95 4.76
N GLU A 48 0.28 15.79 3.82
CA GLU A 48 -0.65 16.40 2.86
C GLU A 48 -1.41 15.34 2.03
N LEU A 49 -0.71 14.32 1.54
CA LEU A 49 -1.29 13.23 0.78
C LEU A 49 -2.19 12.34 1.65
N ALA A 50 -1.79 12.05 2.89
CA ALA A 50 -2.60 11.28 3.83
C ALA A 50 -3.89 12.02 4.22
N GLU A 51 -3.84 13.32 4.45
CA GLU A 51 -5.03 14.14 4.72
C GLU A 51 -5.98 14.19 3.51
N SER A 52 -5.42 14.28 2.30
CA SER A 52 -6.20 14.22 1.05
C SER A 52 -6.96 12.89 0.91
N LEU A 53 -6.26 11.78 1.16
CA LEU A 53 -6.86 10.44 1.21
C LEU A 53 -7.95 10.35 2.29
N GLN A 54 -7.69 10.86 3.49
CA GLN A 54 -8.66 10.84 4.59
C GLN A 54 -9.96 11.58 4.23
N ARG A 55 -9.86 12.78 3.64
CA ARG A 55 -11.03 13.54 3.18
C ARG A 55 -11.84 12.77 2.13
N THR A 56 -11.15 12.11 1.20
CA THR A 56 -11.78 11.25 0.18
C THR A 56 -12.55 10.11 0.84
N LEU A 57 -11.92 9.39 1.78
CA LEU A 57 -12.55 8.29 2.51
C LEU A 57 -13.77 8.75 3.31
N GLN A 58 -13.68 9.89 3.99
CA GLN A 58 -14.80 10.47 4.74
C GLN A 58 -15.98 10.82 3.83
N GLY A 59 -15.70 11.42 2.67
CA GLY A 59 -16.74 11.73 1.67
C GLY A 59 -17.45 10.47 1.17
N ARG A 60 -16.70 9.43 0.83
CA ARG A 60 -17.25 8.14 0.38
C ARG A 60 -18.05 7.42 1.47
N LEU A 61 -17.57 7.47 2.71
CA LEU A 61 -18.29 6.86 3.83
C LEU A 61 -19.60 7.59 4.13
N ALA A 62 -19.63 8.91 3.98
CA ALA A 62 -20.86 9.69 4.11
C ALA A 62 -21.87 9.35 3.01
N ASP A 63 -21.39 9.18 1.77
CA ASP A 63 -22.22 8.78 0.60
C ASP A 63 -22.84 7.38 0.78
N LEU A 64 -22.15 6.45 1.46
CA LEU A 64 -22.68 5.11 1.75
C LEU A 64 -23.73 5.09 2.89
N GLY A 65 -23.79 6.16 3.69
CA GLY A 65 -24.70 6.26 4.84
C GLY A 65 -26.09 6.82 4.53
N ASP A 66 -26.31 7.33 3.31
CA ASP A 66 -27.61 7.82 2.78
C ASP A 66 -28.37 6.68 2.08
#